data_AF-A0A2V8E7Y3-F1
#
_entry.id   AF-A0A2V8E7Y3-F1
#
_cell.length_a   1.000
_cell.length_b   1.000
_cell.length_c   1.000
_cell.angle_alpha   90.00
_cell.angle_beta   90.00
_cell.angle_gamma   90.00
#
_symmetry.space_group_name_H-M   'P 1'
#
loop_
_entity.id
_entity.type
_entity.pdbx_description
1 polymer ?
#
loop_
_entity_poly.entity_id
_entity_poly.type
_entity_poly.pdbx_seq_one_letter_code
_entity_poly.pdbx_strand_id
1 'polypeptide(L)'
;MTPRLACAVAILAACAATAAAQDDHFPRGRILGSVEIPALHAAANRGGPEPASTKPVTLYTVPVTGARAMTVVRARSQVLSVEHGNEQVSAGVVEIRMQGDRRWYRVQFQVGTWLGTGWLSPRDAGTYHPLESMLKSGLPFLTDGWDGSLYSMPRAGAKRRVVGRAREHQDIRVLATSGDGEHLWLRVQIIDRSPCAAGPTSPAVVATGWMPAYSRDGRIAAWHHSRGC
;
A
#
# COMPACT_ATOMS: atom_id res chain seq x y z
N MET A 1 61.63 -25.36 20.67
CA MET A 1 60.49 -25.66 19.77
C MET A 1 59.26 -24.97 20.33
N THR A 2 58.92 -23.79 19.80
CA THR A 2 57.78 -22.97 20.24
C THR A 2 56.72 -23.00 19.15
N PRO A 3 55.47 -23.41 19.42
CA PRO A 3 54.42 -23.39 18.41
C PRO A 3 53.85 -21.96 18.29
N ARG A 4 53.79 -21.46 17.05
CA ARG A 4 53.13 -20.20 16.70
C ARG A 4 51.61 -20.43 16.69
N LEU A 5 50.88 -19.70 17.53
CA LEU A 5 49.42 -19.57 17.41
C LEU A 5 49.10 -18.70 16.18
N ALA A 6 48.36 -19.25 15.23
CA ALA A 6 47.76 -18.50 14.13
C ALA A 6 46.37 -18.01 14.55
N CYS A 7 46.20 -16.69 14.67
CA CYS A 7 44.90 -16.04 14.82
C CYS A 7 44.15 -16.11 13.48
N ALA A 8 43.08 -16.90 13.43
CA ALA A 8 42.13 -16.88 12.33
C ALA A 8 41.18 -15.69 12.50
N VAL A 9 41.30 -14.70 11.62
CA VAL A 9 40.36 -13.58 11.52
C VAL A 9 39.15 -14.07 10.73
N ALA A 10 38.03 -14.28 11.41
CA ALA A 10 36.75 -14.58 10.77
C ALA A 10 36.13 -13.28 10.22
N ILE A 11 36.14 -13.13 8.90
CA ILE A 11 35.44 -12.03 8.21
C ILE A 11 33.94 -12.39 8.18
N LEU A 12 33.16 -11.70 9.01
CA LEU A 12 31.70 -11.72 8.94
C LEU A 12 31.25 -10.97 7.69
N ALA A 13 30.99 -11.70 6.62
CA ALA A 13 30.30 -11.18 5.45
C ALA A 13 28.84 -10.88 5.82
N ALA A 14 28.49 -9.60 5.98
CA ALA A 14 27.11 -9.18 6.09
C ALA A 14 26.42 -9.39 4.74
N CYS A 15 25.59 -10.42 4.64
CA CYS A 15 24.71 -10.62 3.49
C CYS A 15 23.75 -9.43 3.40
N ALA A 16 24.00 -8.53 2.45
CA ALA A 16 23.01 -7.56 2.01
C ALA A 16 21.87 -8.33 1.33
N ALA A 17 20.80 -8.60 2.08
CA ALA A 17 19.57 -9.14 1.51
C ALA A 17 19.04 -8.13 0.49
N THR A 18 18.97 -8.56 -0.76
CA THR A 18 18.55 -7.76 -1.89
C THR A 18 17.09 -7.33 -1.68
N ALA A 19 16.83 -6.02 -1.62
CA ALA A 19 15.50 -5.42 -1.43
C ALA A 19 14.54 -5.60 -2.63
N ALA A 20 14.76 -6.63 -3.46
CA ALA A 20 14.13 -6.80 -4.78
C ALA A 20 13.03 -7.87 -4.82
N ALA A 21 12.60 -8.42 -3.68
CA ALA A 21 11.55 -9.45 -3.62
C ALA A 21 10.22 -8.95 -3.01
N GLN A 22 10.02 -7.63 -2.94
CA GLN A 22 8.76 -7.05 -2.44
C GLN A 22 7.67 -6.92 -3.53
N ASP A 23 8.00 -7.20 -4.80
CA ASP A 23 7.11 -6.88 -5.94
C ASP A 23 5.94 -7.86 -6.14
N ASP A 24 5.91 -9.03 -5.50
CA ASP A 24 4.84 -10.04 -5.73
C ASP A 24 3.87 -10.25 -4.57
N HIS A 25 3.99 -9.49 -3.49
CA HIS A 25 3.08 -9.60 -2.35
C HIS A 25 2.33 -8.31 -2.17
N PHE A 26 1.27 -8.17 -2.97
CA PHE A 26 0.18 -7.30 -2.56
C PHE A 26 -0.13 -7.60 -1.08
N PRO A 27 -0.17 -6.56 -0.24
CA PRO A 27 -0.33 -6.73 1.19
C PRO A 27 -1.55 -7.56 1.50
N ARG A 28 -1.36 -8.58 2.34
CA ARG A 28 -2.48 -9.41 2.80
C ARG A 28 -3.36 -8.56 3.71
N GLY A 29 -4.55 -8.23 3.26
CA GLY A 29 -5.55 -7.47 4.03
C GLY A 29 -6.02 -6.21 3.32
N ARG A 30 -7.09 -5.62 3.86
CA ARG A 30 -7.71 -4.42 3.29
C ARG A 30 -6.84 -3.19 3.58
N ILE A 31 -6.25 -2.61 2.54
CA ILE A 31 -5.58 -1.31 2.65
C ILE A 31 -6.61 -0.19 2.51
N LEU A 32 -6.76 0.60 3.56
CA LEU A 32 -7.65 1.77 3.59
C LEU A 32 -7.03 3.00 2.92
N GLY A 33 -5.69 3.06 2.87
CA GLY A 33 -4.93 4.14 2.29
C GLY A 33 -3.46 4.05 2.68
N SER A 34 -2.76 5.17 2.64
CA SER A 34 -1.36 5.26 3.05
C SER A 34 -1.14 6.41 4.03
N VAL A 35 -0.16 6.29 4.92
CA VAL A 35 0.23 7.36 5.85
C VAL A 35 1.72 7.62 5.76
N GLU A 36 2.09 8.89 5.64
CA GLU A 36 3.48 9.30 5.69
C GLU A 36 4.04 9.04 7.09
N ILE A 37 5.28 8.59 7.18
CA ILE A 37 6.01 8.47 8.43
C ILE A 37 7.25 9.35 8.25
N PRO A 38 7.23 10.64 8.61
CA PRO A 38 8.29 11.59 8.27
C PRO A 38 9.69 11.13 8.70
N ALA A 39 9.78 10.41 9.81
CA ALA A 39 11.03 9.86 10.30
C ALA A 39 11.60 8.70 9.44
N LEU A 40 10.78 8.02 8.64
CA LEU A 40 11.19 6.93 7.75
C LEU A 40 11.20 7.32 6.26
N HIS A 41 10.36 8.29 5.85
CA HIS A 41 10.15 8.66 4.45
C HIS A 41 10.72 10.03 4.09
N ALA A 42 11.68 10.56 4.87
CA ALA A 42 12.37 11.80 4.51
C ALA A 42 12.88 11.69 3.06
N ALA A 43 12.53 12.67 2.23
CA ALA A 43 12.56 12.66 0.77
C ALA A 43 13.74 11.88 0.18
N ALA A 44 13.53 10.59 -0.04
CA ALA A 44 14.47 9.73 -0.73
C ALA A 44 13.92 9.55 -2.14
N ASN A 45 14.50 10.25 -3.11
CA ASN A 45 14.25 9.96 -4.52
C ASN A 45 14.49 8.47 -4.77
N ARG A 46 13.62 7.83 -5.56
CA ARG A 46 13.73 6.40 -5.83
C ARG A 46 15.07 6.13 -6.53
N GLY A 47 15.87 5.22 -5.96
CA GLY A 47 17.21 4.88 -6.47
C GLY A 47 18.37 5.58 -5.75
N GLY A 48 18.10 6.60 -4.93
CA GLY A 48 19.07 7.11 -3.98
C GLY A 48 19.32 6.12 -2.84
N PRO A 49 20.50 6.16 -2.19
CA PRO A 49 20.72 5.43 -0.95
C PRO A 49 19.64 5.83 0.05
N GLU A 50 19.02 4.85 0.71
CA GLU A 50 18.02 5.12 1.73
C GLU A 50 18.67 5.99 2.81
N PRO A 51 18.19 7.22 3.04
CA PRO A 51 18.76 8.06 4.08
C PRO A 51 18.61 7.30 5.39
N ALA A 52 19.71 7.19 6.15
CA ALA A 52 19.64 6.61 7.46
C ALA A 52 18.61 7.39 8.27
N SER A 53 17.51 6.71 8.65
CA SER A 53 16.51 7.33 9.51
C SER A 53 17.19 7.85 10.76
N THR A 54 17.06 9.15 11.00
CA THR A 54 17.67 9.79 12.16
C THR A 54 16.88 9.50 13.44
N LYS A 55 15.65 8.97 13.32
CA LYS A 55 14.76 8.73 14.46
C LYS A 55 13.96 7.43 14.30
N PRO A 56 14.17 6.42 15.17
CA PRO A 56 13.32 5.24 15.19
C PRO A 56 11.86 5.60 15.49
N VAL A 57 10.93 4.84 14.90
CA VAL A 57 9.49 4.96 15.12
C VAL A 57 8.99 3.75 15.90
N THR A 58 8.30 4.01 16.99
CA THR A 58 7.70 2.96 17.81
C THR A 58 6.30 2.65 17.30
N LEU A 59 6.02 1.37 17.06
CA LEU A 59 4.66 0.88 16.84
C LEU A 59 4.12 0.29 18.15
N TYR A 60 2.84 0.49 18.41
CA TYR A 60 2.19 0.17 19.68
C TYR A 60 1.22 -1.02 19.55
N THR A 61 0.97 -1.72 20.66
CA THR A 61 0.03 -2.86 20.68
C THR A 61 -1.43 -2.43 20.58
N VAL A 62 -1.76 -1.25 21.09
CA VAL A 62 -3.11 -0.66 21.10
C VAL A 62 -3.03 0.85 20.81
N PRO A 63 -4.09 1.48 20.27
CA PRO A 63 -4.09 2.87 19.81
C PRO A 63 -4.35 3.87 20.96
N VAL A 64 -3.57 3.76 22.05
CA VAL A 64 -3.69 4.67 23.18
C VAL A 64 -2.34 5.23 23.58
N THR A 65 -2.32 6.49 23.99
CA THR A 65 -1.10 7.12 24.53
C THR A 65 -0.57 6.33 25.73
N GLY A 66 0.72 6.02 25.74
CA GLY A 66 1.36 5.24 26.81
C GLY A 66 1.20 3.72 26.68
N ALA A 67 0.60 3.23 25.59
CA ALA A 67 0.55 1.82 25.28
C ALA A 67 1.94 1.16 25.25
N ARG A 68 1.99 -0.14 25.51
CA ARG A 68 3.20 -0.94 25.36
C ARG A 68 3.68 -0.89 23.89
N ALA A 69 4.98 -0.70 23.71
CA ALA A 69 5.62 -0.84 22.41
C ALA A 69 5.48 -2.27 21.90
N MET A 70 4.96 -2.43 20.69
CA MET A 70 4.95 -3.67 19.94
C MET A 70 6.33 -3.91 19.32
N THR A 71 6.84 -2.94 18.58
CA THR A 71 8.14 -3.01 17.88
C THR A 71 8.69 -1.61 17.62
N VAL A 72 9.94 -1.54 17.18
CA VAL A 72 10.59 -0.31 16.74
C VAL A 72 11.04 -0.50 15.30
N VAL A 73 10.55 0.35 14.40
CA VAL A 73 10.97 0.41 13.00
C VAL A 73 11.95 1.57 12.80
N ARG A 74 12.94 1.36 11.94
CA ARG A 74 14.11 2.22 11.71
C ARG A 74 14.35 2.49 10.23
N ALA A 75 13.69 1.77 9.34
CA ALA A 75 13.85 1.88 7.91
C ALA A 75 12.49 1.75 7.24
N ARG A 76 12.31 2.35 6.06
CA ARG A 76 11.06 2.25 5.30
C ARG A 76 10.77 0.81 4.87
N SER A 77 11.82 0.03 4.62
CA SER A 77 11.74 -1.39 4.26
C SER A 77 11.14 -2.26 5.38
N GLN A 78 11.10 -1.73 6.62
CA GLN A 78 10.50 -2.44 7.75
C GLN A 78 9.01 -2.19 7.90
N VAL A 79 8.42 -1.30 7.10
CA VAL A 79 6.98 -1.13 6.99
C VAL A 79 6.55 -1.54 5.60
N LEU A 80 5.32 -2.04 5.50
CA LEU A 80 4.70 -2.19 4.20
C LEU A 80 4.59 -0.81 3.55
N SER A 81 5.36 -0.63 2.50
CA SER A 81 5.42 0.60 1.72
C SER A 81 4.44 0.52 0.55
N VAL A 82 3.68 1.59 0.36
CA VAL A 82 2.78 1.78 -0.77
C VAL A 82 3.09 3.12 -1.44
N GLU A 83 3.13 3.13 -2.76
CA GLU A 83 3.28 4.36 -3.51
C GLU A 83 1.94 5.10 -3.54
N HIS A 84 1.96 6.42 -3.36
CA HIS A 84 0.75 7.27 -3.40
C HIS A 84 0.88 8.46 -4.35
N GLY A 85 2.06 8.63 -4.96
CA GLY A 85 2.39 9.67 -5.93
C GLY A 85 3.69 9.33 -6.65
N ASN A 86 4.15 10.23 -7.52
CA ASN A 86 5.39 10.00 -8.27
C ASN A 86 6.59 9.98 -7.32
N GLU A 87 7.20 8.80 -7.16
CA GLU A 87 8.29 8.54 -6.22
C GLU A 87 7.96 8.80 -4.74
N GLN A 88 6.68 8.96 -4.41
CA GLN A 88 6.22 9.19 -3.05
C GLN A 88 5.71 7.90 -2.43
N VAL A 89 6.37 7.48 -1.35
CA VAL A 89 6.11 6.23 -0.63
C VAL A 89 5.57 6.54 0.77
N SER A 90 4.60 5.76 1.22
CA SER A 90 4.01 5.85 2.55
C SER A 90 3.73 4.47 3.12
N ALA A 91 3.43 4.38 4.42
CA ALA A 91 3.10 3.11 5.04
C ALA A 91 1.64 2.74 4.72
N GLY A 92 1.40 1.51 4.27
CA GLY A 92 0.05 1.00 4.03
C GLY A 92 -0.75 0.91 5.33
N VAL A 93 -1.92 1.56 5.35
CA VAL A 93 -2.82 1.59 6.51
C VAL A 93 -3.89 0.53 6.35
N VAL A 94 -4.02 -0.35 7.34
CA VAL A 94 -5.03 -1.43 7.35
C VAL A 94 -6.20 -1.17 8.31
N GLU A 95 -6.03 -0.27 9.27
CA GLU A 95 -7.07 0.10 10.24
C GLU A 95 -6.84 1.53 10.71
N ILE A 96 -7.93 2.24 11.00
CA ILE A 96 -7.89 3.61 11.54
C ILE A 96 -8.75 3.66 12.79
N ARG A 97 -8.24 4.27 13.87
CA ARG A 97 -9.01 4.52 15.09
C ARG A 97 -8.84 5.94 15.58
N MET A 98 -9.92 6.51 16.10
CA MET A 98 -9.91 7.81 16.74
C MET A 98 -9.71 7.64 18.25
N GLN A 99 -8.81 8.43 18.83
CA GLN A 99 -8.68 8.62 20.27
C GLN A 99 -8.79 10.12 20.55
N GLY A 100 -9.97 10.57 20.97
CA GLY A 100 -10.29 12.00 21.00
C GLY A 100 -10.33 12.57 19.58
N ASP A 101 -9.60 13.66 19.36
CA ASP A 101 -9.43 14.34 18.07
C ASP A 101 -8.28 13.76 17.22
N ARG A 102 -7.57 12.74 17.73
CA ARG A 102 -6.38 12.20 17.07
C ARG A 102 -6.63 10.88 16.39
N ARG A 103 -6.02 10.72 15.22
CA ARG A 103 -6.10 9.50 14.41
C ARG A 103 -4.86 8.62 14.61
N TRP A 104 -5.10 7.38 15.00
CA TRP A 104 -4.12 6.30 15.04
C TRP A 104 -4.27 5.44 13.79
N TYR A 105 -3.14 4.96 13.28
CA TYR A 105 -3.09 4.16 12.05
C TYR A 105 -2.47 2.81 12.34
N ARG A 106 -3.14 1.72 11.98
CA ARG A 106 -2.52 0.40 12.05
C ARG A 106 -1.80 0.12 10.74
N VAL A 107 -0.52 -0.17 10.83
CA VAL A 107 0.35 -0.46 9.68
C VAL A 107 0.92 -1.87 9.79
N GLN A 108 1.22 -2.46 8.64
CA GLN A 108 1.97 -3.72 8.57
C GLN A 108 3.48 -3.44 8.64
N PHE A 109 4.21 -4.31 9.34
CA PHE A 109 5.66 -4.19 9.49
C PHE A 109 6.36 -5.54 9.35
N GLN A 110 7.62 -5.49 8.94
CA GLN A 110 8.54 -6.63 8.92
C GLN A 110 9.89 -6.23 9.55
N VAL A 111 10.25 -6.86 10.66
CA VAL A 111 11.57 -6.65 11.30
C VAL A 111 12.29 -7.99 11.39
N GLY A 112 13.33 -8.17 10.58
CA GLY A 112 13.96 -9.46 10.39
C GLY A 112 12.97 -10.46 9.78
N THR A 113 12.72 -11.58 10.46
CA THR A 113 11.74 -12.60 10.06
C THR A 113 10.35 -12.36 10.63
N TRP A 114 10.18 -11.33 11.48
CA TRP A 114 8.92 -11.09 12.16
C TRP A 114 8.01 -10.17 11.34
N LEU A 115 6.90 -10.72 10.85
CA LEU A 115 5.81 -10.00 10.20
C LEU A 115 4.69 -9.73 11.23
N GLY A 116 4.17 -8.51 11.26
CA GLY A 116 3.12 -8.13 12.19
C GLY A 116 2.34 -6.89 11.79
N THR A 117 1.45 -6.46 12.68
CA THR A 117 0.78 -5.16 12.60
C THR A 117 0.97 -4.41 13.91
N GLY A 118 1.08 -3.09 13.83
CA GLY A 118 1.22 -2.23 15.00
C GLY A 118 0.57 -0.87 14.77
N TRP A 119 0.20 -0.23 15.86
CA TRP A 119 -0.42 1.10 15.83
C TRP A 119 0.66 2.18 15.77
N LEU A 120 0.61 3.00 14.73
CA LEU A 120 1.39 4.21 14.57
C LEU A 120 0.72 5.35 15.34
N SER A 121 1.51 6.00 16.19
CA SER A 121 1.08 7.17 16.96
C SER A 121 0.80 8.37 16.05
N PRO A 122 -0.23 9.19 16.36
CA PRO A 122 -0.48 10.45 15.66
C PRO A 122 0.72 11.41 15.67
N ARG A 123 1.65 11.27 16.63
CA ARG A 123 2.85 12.12 16.72
C ARG A 123 3.93 11.75 15.70
N ASP A 124 3.90 10.52 15.21
CA ASP A 124 4.88 9.99 14.25
C ASP A 124 4.27 9.85 12.84
N ALA A 125 2.95 10.07 12.72
CA ALA A 125 2.22 10.07 11.46
C ALA A 125 2.25 11.46 10.80
N GLY A 126 2.47 11.48 9.49
CA GLY A 126 2.32 12.65 8.62
C GLY A 126 0.97 12.66 7.91
N THR A 127 0.97 13.09 6.65
CA THR A 127 -0.24 13.14 5.83
C THR A 127 -0.81 11.74 5.60
N TYR A 128 -2.13 11.61 5.72
CA TYR A 128 -2.85 10.40 5.35
C TYR A 128 -3.50 10.58 3.98
N HIS A 129 -3.26 9.63 3.09
CA HIS A 129 -3.77 9.56 1.73
C HIS A 129 -4.80 8.43 1.62
N PRO A 130 -6.11 8.73 1.63
CA PRO A 130 -7.15 7.72 1.49
C PRO A 130 -7.04 6.99 0.15
N LEU A 131 -7.36 5.69 0.13
CA LEU A 131 -7.38 4.91 -1.11
C LEU A 131 -8.25 5.56 -2.19
N GLU A 132 -9.41 6.08 -1.80
CA GLU A 132 -10.31 6.81 -2.70
C GLU A 132 -9.61 7.95 -3.43
N SER A 133 -8.87 8.79 -2.69
CA SER A 133 -8.17 9.94 -3.26
C SER A 133 -7.09 9.48 -4.24
N MET A 134 -6.29 8.49 -3.85
CA MET A 134 -5.23 7.92 -4.70
C MET A 134 -5.79 7.34 -6.01
N LEU A 135 -6.93 6.65 -5.96
CA LEU A 135 -7.58 6.07 -7.14
C LEU A 135 -8.24 7.13 -8.05
N LYS A 136 -8.67 8.27 -7.49
CA LYS A 136 -9.25 9.38 -8.27
C LYS A 136 -8.20 10.24 -8.97
N SER A 137 -7.04 10.43 -8.34
CA SER A 137 -5.96 11.28 -8.89
C SER A 137 -4.93 10.53 -9.72
N GLY A 138 -4.83 9.20 -9.57
CA GLY A 138 -3.86 8.37 -10.28
C GLY A 138 -4.36 7.84 -11.63
N LEU A 139 -3.58 6.90 -12.17
CA LEU A 139 -4.00 6.03 -13.28
C LEU A 139 -4.40 4.67 -12.67
N PRO A 140 -5.68 4.47 -12.33
CA PRO A 140 -6.10 3.26 -11.67
C PRO A 140 -6.19 2.08 -12.63
N PHE A 141 -5.84 0.90 -12.13
CA PHE A 141 -5.92 -0.38 -12.85
C PHE A 141 -6.56 -1.46 -11.96
N LEU A 142 -7.11 -2.49 -12.60
CA LEU A 142 -7.68 -3.65 -11.92
C LEU A 142 -6.60 -4.64 -11.52
N THR A 143 -6.68 -5.13 -10.29
CA THR A 143 -5.78 -6.14 -9.75
C THR A 143 -6.41 -7.55 -9.82
N ASP A 144 -5.67 -8.55 -9.37
CA ASP A 144 -6.14 -9.92 -9.20
C ASP A 144 -7.23 -10.08 -8.10
N GLY A 145 -7.44 -9.06 -7.27
CA GLY A 145 -8.51 -9.01 -6.28
C GLY A 145 -9.89 -8.74 -6.88
N TRP A 146 -9.99 -8.22 -8.10
CA TRP A 146 -11.29 -8.02 -8.74
C TRP A 146 -11.91 -9.32 -9.23
N ASP A 147 -13.18 -9.55 -8.91
CA ASP A 147 -13.90 -10.80 -9.25
C ASP A 147 -14.49 -10.84 -10.67
N GLY A 148 -14.16 -9.84 -11.49
CA GLY A 148 -14.66 -9.72 -12.86
C GLY A 148 -16.12 -9.27 -12.97
N SER A 149 -16.69 -8.71 -11.90
CA SER A 149 -18.10 -8.33 -11.85
C SER A 149 -18.33 -6.87 -11.57
N LEU A 150 -19.39 -6.35 -12.17
CA LEU A 150 -19.92 -5.02 -11.95
C LEU A 150 -21.35 -5.09 -11.41
N TYR A 151 -21.73 -4.08 -10.65
CA TYR A 151 -22.99 -3.96 -9.95
C TYR A 151 -23.71 -2.69 -10.41
N SER A 152 -25.04 -2.74 -10.37
CA SER A 152 -25.90 -1.59 -10.69
C SER A 152 -25.86 -0.48 -9.63
N MET A 153 -25.57 -0.82 -8.37
CA MET A 153 -25.54 0.09 -7.22
C MET A 153 -24.43 -0.31 -6.24
N PRO A 154 -23.90 0.62 -5.42
CA PRO A 154 -22.85 0.35 -4.43
C PRO A 154 -23.39 -0.28 -3.15
N ARG A 155 -24.03 -1.45 -3.26
CA ARG A 155 -24.59 -2.17 -2.10
C ARG A 155 -24.65 -3.67 -2.33
N ALA A 156 -24.64 -4.41 -1.22
CA ALA A 156 -24.94 -5.84 -1.24
C ALA A 156 -26.32 -6.11 -1.87
N GLY A 157 -26.43 -7.19 -2.65
CA GLY A 157 -27.67 -7.58 -3.32
C GLY A 157 -28.04 -6.78 -4.58
N ALA A 158 -27.25 -5.79 -4.98
CA ALA A 158 -27.44 -5.10 -6.25
C ALA A 158 -27.33 -6.08 -7.45
N LYS A 159 -28.06 -5.82 -8.54
CA LYS A 159 -27.97 -6.63 -9.77
C LYS A 159 -26.52 -6.68 -10.24
N ARG A 160 -25.97 -7.89 -10.30
CA ARG A 160 -24.60 -8.21 -10.68
C ARG A 160 -24.54 -8.61 -12.16
N ARG A 161 -23.53 -8.11 -12.87
CA ARG A 161 -23.19 -8.48 -14.25
C ARG A 161 -21.73 -8.92 -14.28
N VAL A 162 -21.48 -10.13 -14.75
CA VAL A 162 -20.13 -10.62 -14.99
C VAL A 162 -19.65 -10.03 -16.32
N VAL A 163 -18.48 -9.39 -16.29
CA VAL A 163 -17.83 -8.79 -17.47
C VAL A 163 -16.64 -9.66 -17.92
N GLY A 164 -16.13 -10.51 -17.02
CA GLY A 164 -14.93 -11.32 -17.24
C GLY A 164 -13.80 -10.87 -16.33
N ARG A 165 -12.77 -11.69 -16.16
CA ARG A 165 -11.59 -11.30 -15.39
C ARG A 165 -10.82 -10.21 -16.14
N ALA A 166 -10.23 -9.30 -15.38
CA ALA A 166 -9.31 -8.33 -15.96
C ALA A 166 -8.14 -9.05 -16.64
N ARG A 167 -7.66 -8.47 -17.75
CA ARG A 167 -6.29 -8.71 -18.18
C ARG A 167 -5.36 -8.21 -17.08
N GLU A 168 -4.14 -8.73 -17.04
CA GLU A 168 -3.12 -8.22 -16.13
C GLU A 168 -3.00 -6.70 -16.31
N HIS A 169 -3.14 -5.95 -15.20
CA HIS A 169 -3.10 -4.48 -15.18
C HIS A 169 -4.10 -3.80 -16.13
N GLN A 170 -5.35 -4.26 -16.16
CA GLN A 170 -6.39 -3.61 -16.96
C GLN A 170 -6.75 -2.22 -16.42
N ASP A 171 -6.40 -1.17 -17.15
CA ASP A 171 -6.72 0.21 -16.77
C ASP A 171 -8.21 0.50 -16.66
N ILE A 172 -8.55 1.37 -15.72
CA ILE A 172 -9.90 1.86 -15.46
C ILE A 172 -9.91 3.38 -15.28
N ARG A 173 -11.11 3.95 -15.25
CA ARG A 173 -11.36 5.30 -14.73
C ARG A 173 -12.32 5.21 -13.56
N VAL A 174 -11.99 5.84 -12.44
CA VAL A 174 -12.91 5.94 -11.30
C VAL A 174 -13.78 7.18 -11.47
N LEU A 175 -15.06 6.98 -11.72
CA LEU A 175 -16.05 8.05 -11.95
C LEU A 175 -16.65 8.58 -10.64
N ALA A 176 -16.85 7.69 -9.68
CA ALA A 176 -17.45 8.02 -8.39
C ALA A 176 -17.07 6.96 -7.35
N THR A 177 -17.28 7.31 -6.09
CA THR A 177 -17.05 6.46 -4.93
C THR A 177 -18.24 6.52 -3.99
N SER A 178 -18.42 5.48 -3.20
CA SER A 178 -19.50 5.40 -2.21
C SER A 178 -19.07 4.52 -1.04
N GLY A 179 -19.47 4.88 0.18
CA GLY A 179 -19.05 4.21 1.41
C GLY A 179 -17.76 4.81 1.98
N ASP A 180 -17.21 4.13 2.97
CA ASP A 180 -15.97 4.51 3.65
C ASP A 180 -15.06 3.29 3.79
N GLY A 181 -13.76 3.55 4.02
CA GLY A 181 -12.76 2.57 4.43
C GLY A 181 -13.02 1.15 3.93
N GLU A 182 -13.49 0.28 4.83
CA GLU A 182 -13.68 -1.16 4.58
C GLU A 182 -14.83 -1.52 3.62
N HIS A 183 -15.75 -0.60 3.37
CA HIS A 183 -16.94 -0.76 2.52
C HIS A 183 -16.89 0.15 1.29
N LEU A 184 -15.71 0.58 0.86
CA LEU A 184 -15.54 1.43 -0.31
C LEU A 184 -16.02 0.73 -1.59
N TRP A 185 -16.89 1.41 -2.33
CA TRP A 185 -17.32 1.05 -3.67
C TRP A 185 -16.81 2.06 -4.68
N LEU A 186 -16.45 1.57 -5.86
CA LEU A 186 -15.91 2.34 -6.97
C LEU A 186 -16.87 2.22 -8.15
N ARG A 187 -17.36 3.35 -8.67
CA ARG A 187 -18.02 3.39 -9.98
C ARG A 187 -16.95 3.57 -11.02
N VAL A 188 -16.78 2.58 -11.90
CA VAL A 188 -15.65 2.53 -12.82
C VAL A 188 -16.09 2.47 -14.28
N GLN A 189 -15.24 2.98 -15.15
CA GLN A 189 -15.19 2.59 -16.57
C GLN A 189 -13.99 1.68 -16.79
N ILE A 190 -14.22 0.52 -17.38
CA ILE A 190 -13.15 -0.34 -17.86
C ILE A 190 -12.86 0.08 -19.31
N ILE A 191 -11.60 0.37 -19.62
CA ILE A 191 -11.18 0.85 -20.94
C ILE A 191 -10.37 -0.23 -21.66
N ASP A 192 -10.36 -0.24 -23.00
CA ASP A 192 -9.75 -1.31 -23.80
C ASP A 192 -8.21 -1.28 -23.85
N ARG A 193 -7.62 -0.11 -23.60
CA ARG A 193 -6.18 0.13 -23.61
C ARG A 193 -5.78 1.25 -22.65
N SER A 194 -4.50 1.29 -22.32
CA SER A 194 -3.97 2.30 -21.41
C SER A 194 -4.05 3.71 -21.99
N PRO A 195 -4.45 4.72 -21.20
CA PRO A 195 -4.38 6.13 -21.60
C PRO A 195 -2.97 6.58 -21.98
N CYS A 196 -1.92 5.98 -21.41
CA CYS A 196 -0.53 6.36 -21.68
C CYS A 196 -0.01 5.88 -23.03
N ALA A 197 -0.52 4.73 -23.51
CA ALA A 197 -0.20 4.18 -24.82
C ALA A 197 -1.19 4.63 -25.90
N ALA A 198 -2.30 5.24 -25.49
CA ALA A 198 -3.26 5.82 -26.42
C ALA A 198 -2.62 7.06 -27.06
N GLY A 199 -2.46 7.03 -28.38
CA GLY A 199 -2.12 8.23 -29.14
C GLY A 199 -3.27 9.26 -29.09
N PRO A 200 -3.58 9.97 -30.19
CA PRO A 200 -4.61 11.02 -30.16
C PRO A 200 -6.03 10.49 -29.88
N THR A 201 -6.26 9.18 -30.02
CA THR A 201 -7.58 8.56 -29.87
C THR A 201 -7.81 8.09 -28.43
N SER A 202 -8.87 8.60 -27.80
CA SER A 202 -9.30 8.14 -26.47
C SER A 202 -9.53 6.63 -26.43
N PRO A 203 -9.15 5.93 -25.33
CA PRO A 203 -9.51 4.53 -25.12
C PRO A 203 -11.03 4.32 -25.17
N ALA A 204 -11.45 3.20 -25.75
CA ALA A 204 -12.85 2.82 -25.81
C ALA A 204 -13.31 2.26 -24.45
N VAL A 205 -14.53 2.59 -24.03
CA VAL A 205 -15.12 2.04 -22.81
C VAL A 205 -15.70 0.66 -23.10
N VAL A 206 -15.16 -0.37 -22.45
CA VAL A 206 -15.59 -1.77 -22.54
C VAL A 206 -16.80 -2.01 -21.64
N ALA A 207 -16.77 -1.47 -20.42
CA ALA A 207 -17.84 -1.66 -19.45
C ALA A 207 -17.91 -0.51 -18.44
N THR A 208 -19.06 -0.37 -17.80
CA THR A 208 -19.27 0.59 -16.70
C THR A 208 -20.16 -0.03 -15.64
N GLY A 209 -19.90 0.32 -14.38
CA GLY A 209 -20.69 -0.11 -13.24
C GLY A 209 -19.98 0.11 -11.91
N TRP A 210 -20.60 -0.31 -10.82
CA TRP A 210 -20.02 -0.29 -9.49
C TRP A 210 -19.25 -1.58 -9.21
N MET A 211 -18.18 -1.51 -8.43
CA MET A 211 -17.49 -2.67 -7.88
C MET A 211 -17.00 -2.36 -6.46
N PRO A 212 -16.90 -3.35 -5.56
CA PRO A 212 -16.25 -3.12 -4.28
C PRO A 212 -14.75 -2.86 -4.50
N ALA A 213 -14.14 -2.00 -3.67
CA ALA A 213 -12.70 -1.76 -3.69
C ALA A 213 -11.89 -2.96 -3.17
N TYR A 214 -12.56 -3.90 -2.51
CA TYR A 214 -11.95 -5.13 -1.98
C TYR A 214 -12.75 -6.36 -2.37
N SER A 215 -12.04 -7.45 -2.58
CA SER A 215 -12.59 -8.79 -2.68
C SER A 215 -13.16 -9.26 -1.33
N ARG A 216 -13.84 -10.41 -1.34
CA ARG A 216 -14.36 -11.03 -0.10
C ARG A 216 -13.24 -11.39 0.88
N ASP A 217 -12.09 -11.83 0.37
CA ASP A 217 -10.87 -12.14 1.13
C ASP A 217 -10.03 -10.90 1.47
N GLY A 218 -10.49 -9.70 1.10
CA GLY A 218 -9.88 -8.43 1.47
C GLY A 218 -8.71 -7.99 0.58
N ARG A 219 -8.42 -8.70 -0.51
CA ARG A 219 -7.50 -8.21 -1.55
C ARG A 219 -8.10 -6.98 -2.21
N ILE A 220 -7.26 -6.00 -2.47
CA ILE A 220 -7.68 -4.80 -3.18
C ILE A 220 -8.07 -5.17 -4.62
N ALA A 221 -9.13 -4.57 -5.16
CA ALA A 221 -9.66 -4.84 -6.50
C ALA A 221 -9.16 -3.83 -7.56
N ALA A 222 -8.73 -2.65 -7.11
CA ALA A 222 -8.13 -1.64 -7.97
C ALA A 222 -6.99 -0.92 -7.25
N TRP A 223 -5.89 -0.73 -7.95
CA TRP A 223 -4.74 0.04 -7.49
C TRP A 223 -4.44 1.16 -8.48
N HIS A 224 -3.35 1.90 -8.30
CA HIS A 224 -2.93 2.94 -9.25
C HIS A 224 -1.46 2.83 -9.61
N HIS A 225 -1.11 3.27 -10.81
CA HIS A 225 0.27 3.53 -11.17
C HIS A 225 0.74 4.79 -10.46
N SER A 226 1.92 4.74 -9.84
CA SER A 226 2.53 5.88 -9.16
C SER A 226 3.13 6.90 -10.13
N ARG A 227 3.63 6.44 -11.28
CA ARG A 227 4.42 7.23 -12.22
C ARG A 227 3.62 8.01 -13.25
N GLY A 228 2.29 8.01 -13.16
CA GLY A 228 1.48 8.57 -14.24
C GLY A 228 1.82 7.92 -15.59
N CYS A 229 1.60 8.67 -16.66
CA CYS A 229 2.29 8.46 -17.92
C CYS A 229 3.60 9.28 -17.86
#